data_AF-A0A3N9N332-F1
#
_entry.id   AF-A0A3N9N332-F1
#
_cell.length_a   1.000
_cell.length_b   1.000
_cell.length_c   1.000
_cell.angle_alpha   90.00
_cell.angle_beta   90.00
_cell.angle_gamma   90.00
#
_symmetry.space_group_name_H-M   'P 1'
#
loop_
_entity.id
_entity.type
_entity.pdbx_description
1 polymer ?
#
loop_
_entity_poly.entity_id
_entity_poly.type
_entity_poly.pdbx_seq_one_letter_code
_entity_poly.pdbx_strand_id
1 'polypeptide(L)'
;MFTRWICVVFLSIATVISAQDVIRGTYSYTYGDSESLVEARETCRDLALREAIESYSVYVESSTEVENFQVSEDIIQTLAAGYLKDVKIVEQAEEGRTITITVEATVQSDEVEALIAERSMAEEEVDSLDEADDDPESRLFSLLSEYEKRMKSVEETFEQKKYGEALSQMQELQELLEQIHPDESSPVLWTIYQAYVTRSDIVYTLYRVALQEFQNNRVRARVNIRILQEKARELEGYLEQLREISGLTARQKVIQYAVITRCQRVLSWANRKIDQYN
;
A
#
# COMPACT_ATOMS: atom_id res chain seq x y z
N MET A 1 58.99 -21.69 -20.89
CA MET A 1 58.65 -20.52 -20.04
C MET A 1 57.29 -20.02 -20.54
N PHE A 2 56.13 -20.53 -20.08
CA PHE A 2 55.43 -20.23 -18.79
C PHE A 2 55.33 -18.71 -18.56
N THR A 3 54.19 -18.02 -18.48
CA THR A 3 52.77 -18.41 -18.34
C THR A 3 51.88 -17.19 -18.65
N ARG A 4 50.67 -17.42 -19.18
CA ARG A 4 49.56 -16.45 -19.34
C ARG A 4 49.21 -15.82 -17.98
N TRP A 5 49.01 -14.50 -17.93
CA TRP A 5 48.33 -13.84 -16.81
C TRP A 5 46.91 -13.48 -17.24
N ILE A 6 45.95 -14.24 -16.71
CA ILE A 6 44.52 -13.94 -16.73
C ILE A 6 44.23 -13.28 -15.39
N CYS A 7 43.88 -11.99 -15.40
CA CYS A 7 43.33 -11.32 -14.23
C CYS A 7 41.87 -11.74 -14.07
N VAL A 8 41.61 -12.72 -13.20
CA VAL A 8 40.25 -12.98 -12.70
C VAL A 8 39.98 -11.94 -11.61
N VAL A 9 39.21 -10.91 -11.96
CA VAL A 9 38.62 -9.99 -10.98
C VAL A 9 37.46 -10.75 -10.31
N PHE A 10 37.66 -11.11 -9.05
CA PHE A 10 36.66 -11.76 -8.21
C PHE A 10 35.63 -10.67 -7.82
N LEU A 11 34.47 -10.69 -8.48
CA LEU A 11 33.34 -9.83 -8.15
C LEU A 11 32.64 -10.41 -6.91
N SER A 12 32.90 -9.82 -5.76
CA SER A 12 32.24 -10.15 -4.49
C SER A 12 30.78 -9.69 -4.53
N ILE A 13 29.84 -10.61 -4.77
CA ILE A 13 28.42 -10.36 -4.60
C ILE A 13 28.14 -10.37 -3.09
N ALA A 14 27.86 -9.21 -2.52
CA ALA A 14 27.29 -9.12 -1.19
C ALA A 14 25.83 -9.60 -1.26
N THR A 15 25.57 -10.81 -0.80
CA THR A 15 24.21 -11.29 -0.56
C THR A 15 23.65 -10.57 0.65
N VAL A 16 22.67 -9.70 0.44
CA VAL A 16 21.83 -9.15 1.51
C VAL A 16 21.02 -10.32 2.07
N ILE A 17 21.34 -10.73 3.30
CA ILE A 17 20.52 -11.67 4.06
C ILE A 17 19.40 -10.83 4.67
N SER A 18 18.18 -10.94 4.15
CA SER A 18 16.99 -10.36 4.79
C SER A 18 16.64 -11.20 6.02
N ALA A 19 16.39 -10.54 7.15
CA ALA A 19 15.97 -11.22 8.37
C ALA A 19 14.52 -11.68 8.24
N GLN A 20 14.28 -12.96 8.48
CA GLN A 20 12.97 -13.59 8.34
C GLN A 20 12.61 -14.26 9.66
N ASP A 21 11.53 -13.77 10.30
CA ASP A 21 11.06 -14.24 11.59
C ASP A 21 9.78 -15.08 11.46
N VAL A 22 9.66 -16.06 12.34
CA VAL A 22 8.48 -16.93 12.43
C VAL A 22 7.60 -16.44 13.57
N ILE A 23 6.36 -16.06 13.24
CA ILE A 23 5.37 -15.58 14.21
C ILE A 23 4.33 -16.67 14.48
N ARG A 24 3.80 -16.69 15.70
CA ARG A 24 2.78 -17.65 16.14
C ARG A 24 1.70 -16.97 16.98
N GLY A 25 0.45 -17.37 16.79
CA GLY A 25 -0.71 -16.92 17.56
C GLY A 25 -1.69 -18.07 17.78
N THR A 26 -2.39 -18.07 18.91
CA THR A 26 -3.32 -19.13 19.35
C THR A 26 -4.62 -18.55 19.89
N TYR A 27 -5.69 -18.66 19.10
CA TYR A 27 -6.99 -18.14 19.53
C TYR A 27 -7.99 -19.26 19.83
N SER A 28 -8.86 -19.01 20.81
CA SER A 28 -9.99 -19.89 21.13
C SER A 28 -11.32 -19.19 20.89
N TYR A 29 -12.10 -19.70 19.94
CA TYR A 29 -13.38 -19.14 19.51
C TYR A 29 -14.54 -20.06 19.90
N THR A 30 -15.58 -19.51 20.52
CA THR A 30 -16.79 -20.26 20.90
C THR A 30 -17.97 -19.79 20.06
N TYR A 31 -18.55 -20.68 19.26
CA TYR A 31 -19.56 -20.33 18.25
C TYR A 31 -21.00 -20.67 18.66
N GLY A 32 -21.94 -19.80 18.24
CA GLY A 32 -23.37 -19.87 18.56
C GLY A 32 -24.18 -20.76 17.62
N ASP A 33 -25.50 -20.89 17.85
CA ASP A 33 -26.41 -21.73 17.02
C ASP A 33 -26.65 -21.17 15.62
N SER A 34 -26.36 -19.89 15.41
CA SER A 34 -26.52 -19.18 14.15
C SER A 34 -25.33 -19.30 13.21
N GLU A 35 -24.24 -19.92 13.64
CA GLU A 35 -22.97 -19.99 12.89
C GLU A 35 -22.63 -21.44 12.57
N SER A 36 -22.17 -21.69 11.34
CA SER A 36 -21.71 -23.02 10.96
C SER A 36 -20.32 -23.31 11.53
N LEU A 37 -20.00 -24.58 11.74
CA LEU A 37 -18.67 -25.01 12.19
C LEU A 37 -17.56 -24.57 11.22
N VAL A 38 -17.87 -24.38 9.93
CA VAL A 38 -16.91 -23.92 8.93
C VAL A 38 -16.62 -22.43 9.12
N GLU A 39 -17.66 -21.60 9.22
CA GLU A 39 -17.53 -20.17 9.52
C GLU A 39 -16.80 -19.93 10.85
N ALA A 40 -17.10 -20.74 11.87
CA ALA A 40 -16.44 -20.65 13.16
C ALA A 40 -14.94 -20.99 13.11
N ARG A 41 -14.54 -21.93 12.24
CA ARG A 41 -13.12 -22.27 12.03
C ARG A 41 -12.39 -21.16 11.28
N GLU A 42 -13.00 -20.59 10.25
CA GLU A 42 -12.42 -19.46 9.51
C GLU A 42 -12.25 -18.25 10.44
N THR A 43 -13.29 -17.90 11.20
CA THR A 43 -13.24 -16.83 12.20
C THR A 43 -12.15 -17.08 13.24
N CYS A 44 -12.07 -18.29 13.80
CA CYS A 44 -11.03 -18.64 14.78
C CYS A 44 -9.61 -18.55 14.20
N ARG A 45 -9.44 -18.93 12.93
CA ARG A 45 -8.15 -18.86 12.22
C ARG A 45 -7.74 -17.42 12.00
N ASP A 46 -8.65 -16.55 11.58
CA ASP A 46 -8.38 -15.14 11.34
C ASP A 46 -8.01 -14.41 12.64
N LEU A 47 -8.69 -14.76 13.75
CA LEU A 47 -8.37 -14.24 15.08
C LEU A 47 -7.02 -14.73 15.61
N ALA A 48 -6.66 -16.00 15.37
CA ALA A 48 -5.35 -16.52 15.73
C ALA A 48 -4.22 -15.88 14.90
N LEU A 49 -4.48 -15.57 13.64
CA LEU A 49 -3.53 -14.88 12.76
C LEU A 49 -3.30 -13.44 13.21
N ARG A 50 -4.38 -12.77 13.58
CA ARG A 50 -4.35 -11.42 14.18
C ARG A 50 -3.51 -11.38 15.45
N GLU A 51 -3.71 -12.32 16.38
CA GLU A 51 -2.94 -12.39 17.62
C GLU A 51 -1.44 -12.60 17.34
N ALA A 52 -1.09 -13.41 16.34
CA ALA A 52 0.31 -13.63 15.93
C ALA A 52 0.98 -12.32 15.49
N ILE A 53 0.25 -11.50 14.74
CA ILE A 53 0.71 -10.18 14.26
C ILE A 53 0.84 -9.21 15.44
N GLU A 54 -0.20 -9.10 16.26
CA GLU A 54 -0.22 -8.19 17.41
C GLU A 54 0.94 -8.48 18.38
N SER A 55 1.17 -9.76 18.72
CA SER A 55 2.27 -10.15 19.60
C SER A 55 3.65 -9.86 19.00
N TYR A 56 3.80 -9.98 17.68
CA TYR A 56 5.06 -9.70 17.00
C TYR A 56 5.34 -8.19 16.90
N SER A 57 4.32 -7.39 16.60
CA SER A 57 4.44 -5.93 16.59
C SER A 57 4.85 -5.37 17.96
N VAL A 58 4.27 -5.88 19.04
CA VAL A 58 4.65 -5.51 20.42
C VAL A 58 6.09 -5.94 20.75
N TYR A 59 6.53 -7.10 20.25
CA TYR A 59 7.92 -7.55 20.41
C TYR A 59 8.91 -6.60 19.71
N VAL A 60 8.63 -6.25 18.46
CA VAL A 60 9.43 -5.29 17.69
C VAL A 60 9.49 -3.94 18.41
N GLU A 61 8.36 -3.41 18.86
CA GLU A 61 8.29 -2.17 19.65
C GLU A 61 9.18 -2.24 20.89
N SER A 62 9.06 -3.29 21.71
CA SER A 62 9.87 -3.44 22.93
C SER A 62 11.38 -3.58 22.70
N SER A 63 11.77 -3.97 21.47
CA SER A 63 13.17 -4.15 21.06
C SER A 63 13.76 -2.95 20.32
N THR A 64 12.93 -1.96 19.98
CA THR A 64 13.32 -0.72 19.31
C THR A 64 13.26 0.45 20.30
N GLU A 65 14.05 1.51 20.11
CA GLU A 65 14.08 2.70 21.00
C GLU A 65 12.80 3.59 20.90
N VAL A 66 11.76 3.09 20.22
CA VAL A 66 10.51 3.83 19.96
C VAL A 66 9.48 3.38 21.01
N GLU A 67 9.22 4.22 22.03
CA GLU A 67 8.28 3.91 23.10
C GLU A 67 6.84 4.39 22.81
N ASN A 68 5.86 3.51 23.07
CA ASN A 68 4.40 3.74 23.18
C ASN A 68 3.61 3.78 21.88
N PHE A 69 3.41 2.61 21.27
CA PHE A 69 2.50 2.39 20.16
C PHE A 69 1.29 1.54 20.57
N GLN A 70 0.09 1.89 20.06
CA GLN A 70 -1.05 0.99 20.07
C GLN A 70 -1.23 0.44 18.65
N VAL A 71 -1.07 -0.88 18.49
CA VAL A 71 -1.27 -1.53 17.19
C VAL A 71 -2.72 -1.35 16.74
N SER A 72 -2.92 -0.55 15.68
CA SER A 72 -4.25 -0.28 15.13
C SER A 72 -4.73 -1.40 14.20
N GLU A 73 -6.06 -1.58 14.13
CA GLU A 73 -6.75 -2.54 13.25
C GLU A 73 -6.23 -2.50 11.80
N ASP A 74 -5.94 -1.31 11.31
CA ASP A 74 -5.50 -1.06 9.93
C ASP A 74 -4.10 -1.62 9.66
N ILE A 75 -3.21 -1.67 10.66
CA ILE A 75 -1.86 -2.24 10.55
C ILE A 75 -1.95 -3.75 10.51
N ILE A 76 -2.81 -4.34 11.33
CA ILE A 76 -3.10 -5.78 11.33
C ILE A 76 -3.66 -6.20 9.97
N GLN A 77 -4.60 -5.45 9.41
CA GLN A 77 -5.14 -5.71 8.08
C GLN A 77 -4.09 -5.57 6.97
N THR A 78 -3.21 -4.58 7.08
CA THR A 78 -2.12 -4.36 6.11
C THR A 78 -1.10 -5.50 6.16
N LEU A 79 -0.69 -5.92 7.36
CA LEU A 79 0.24 -7.04 7.56
C LEU A 79 -0.37 -8.37 7.07
N ALA A 80 -1.65 -8.62 7.40
CA ALA A 80 -2.38 -9.80 6.95
C ALA A 80 -2.59 -9.85 5.42
N ALA A 81 -2.66 -8.70 4.75
CA ALA A 81 -2.96 -8.61 3.31
C ALA A 81 -1.76 -8.83 2.38
N GLY A 82 -0.52 -8.81 2.87
CA GLY A 82 0.65 -8.91 1.97
C GLY A 82 2.00 -9.28 2.57
N TYR A 83 2.16 -9.29 3.89
CA TYR A 83 3.47 -9.46 4.52
C TYR A 83 3.67 -10.82 5.19
N LEU A 84 2.58 -11.57 5.38
CA LEU A 84 2.64 -12.93 5.89
C LEU A 84 2.88 -13.92 4.74
N LYS A 85 3.96 -14.67 4.85
CA LYS A 85 4.29 -15.80 3.98
C LYS A 85 4.07 -17.10 4.74
N ASP A 86 3.75 -18.17 3.99
CA ASP A 86 3.67 -19.53 4.51
C ASP A 86 2.72 -19.73 5.72
N VAL A 87 1.59 -19.01 5.73
CA VAL A 87 0.58 -19.12 6.78
C VAL A 87 0.02 -20.54 6.84
N LYS A 88 0.23 -21.24 7.95
CA LYS A 88 -0.24 -22.61 8.18
C LYS A 88 -0.83 -22.77 9.58
N ILE A 89 -1.82 -23.66 9.69
CA ILE A 89 -2.33 -24.13 10.98
C ILE A 89 -1.37 -25.20 11.48
N VAL A 90 -0.80 -24.99 12.67
CA VAL A 90 0.14 -25.94 13.30
C VAL A 90 -0.52 -26.77 14.38
N GLU A 91 -1.60 -26.26 14.97
CA GLU A 91 -2.40 -26.96 15.97
C GLU A 91 -3.88 -26.58 15.86
N GLN A 92 -4.76 -27.56 16.06
CA GLN A 92 -6.21 -27.35 16.10
C GLN A 92 -6.83 -28.32 17.11
N ALA A 93 -7.62 -27.79 18.04
CA ALA A 93 -8.40 -28.55 19.00
C ALA A 93 -9.87 -28.10 18.96
N GLU A 94 -10.78 -29.04 19.18
CA GLU A 94 -12.23 -28.79 19.20
C GLU A 94 -12.83 -29.47 20.43
N GLU A 95 -13.33 -28.66 21.35
CA GLU A 95 -13.98 -29.12 22.58
C GLU A 95 -15.38 -28.52 22.69
N GLY A 96 -16.40 -29.35 22.47
CA GLY A 96 -17.80 -28.90 22.48
C GLY A 96 -18.10 -27.89 21.38
N ARG A 97 -18.28 -26.62 21.75
CA ARG A 97 -18.52 -25.49 20.82
C ARG A 97 -17.35 -24.52 20.75
N THR A 98 -16.22 -24.90 21.33
CA THR A 98 -15.00 -24.08 21.35
C THR A 98 -13.98 -24.71 20.41
N ILE A 99 -13.46 -23.90 19.50
CA ILE A 99 -12.38 -24.22 18.57
C ILE A 99 -11.16 -23.47 19.05
N THR A 100 -10.02 -24.15 19.18
CA THR A 100 -8.73 -23.52 19.45
C THR A 100 -7.82 -23.77 18.25
N ILE A 101 -7.28 -22.71 17.63
CA ILE A 101 -6.38 -22.80 16.48
C ILE A 101 -5.09 -22.07 16.81
N THR A 102 -3.97 -22.73 16.54
CA THR A 102 -2.64 -22.10 16.50
C THR A 102 -2.19 -21.99 15.05
N VAL A 103 -1.83 -20.78 14.64
CA VAL A 103 -1.24 -20.50 13.33
C VAL A 103 0.22 -20.10 13.46
N GLU A 104 0.98 -20.48 12.45
CA GLU A 104 2.35 -20.06 12.22
C GLU A 104 2.43 -19.35 10.87
N ALA A 105 3.11 -18.21 10.84
CA ALA A 105 3.36 -17.46 9.63
C ALA A 105 4.80 -16.95 9.66
N THR A 106 5.32 -16.60 8.49
CA THR A 106 6.67 -16.07 8.36
C THR A 106 6.60 -14.62 7.87
N VAL A 107 7.37 -13.75 8.50
CA VAL A 107 7.38 -12.32 8.24
C VAL A 107 8.81 -11.84 8.01
N GLN A 108 8.98 -10.82 7.17
CA GLN A 108 10.28 -10.18 6.99
C GLN A 108 10.41 -9.06 8.01
N SER A 109 11.34 -9.21 8.96
CA SER A 109 11.45 -8.34 10.14
C SER A 109 11.73 -6.89 9.74
N ASP A 110 12.59 -6.70 8.73
CA ASP A 110 12.94 -5.41 8.14
C ASP A 110 11.70 -4.65 7.61
N GLU A 111 10.67 -5.36 7.14
CA GLU A 111 9.47 -4.78 6.52
C GLU A 111 8.42 -4.39 7.57
N VAL A 112 8.33 -5.16 8.66
CA VAL A 112 7.44 -4.85 9.80
C VAL A 112 7.98 -3.69 10.62
N GLU A 113 9.30 -3.67 10.86
CA GLU A 113 9.97 -2.55 11.52
C GLU A 113 9.76 -1.24 10.75
N ALA A 114 9.83 -1.28 9.41
CA ALA A 114 9.57 -0.11 8.57
C ALA A 114 8.11 0.39 8.66
N LEU A 115 7.12 -0.52 8.71
CA LEU A 115 5.70 -0.18 8.86
C LEU A 115 5.39 0.41 10.25
N ILE A 116 6.03 -0.11 11.29
CA ILE A 116 5.87 0.37 12.67
C ILE A 116 6.53 1.76 12.80
N ALA A 117 7.74 1.93 12.26
CA ALA A 117 8.45 3.20 12.23
C ALA A 117 7.73 4.28 11.38
N GLU A 118 7.14 3.91 10.24
CA GLU A 118 6.32 4.83 9.42
C GLU A 118 5.15 5.43 10.23
N ARG A 119 4.51 4.61 11.07
CA ARG A 119 3.35 5.02 11.86
C ARG A 119 3.73 5.78 13.11
N SER A 120 4.82 5.41 13.79
CA SER A 120 5.34 6.20 14.92
C SER A 120 5.74 7.59 14.46
N MET A 121 6.38 7.70 13.28
CA MET A 121 6.70 8.99 12.67
C MET A 121 5.46 9.75 12.21
N ALA A 122 4.42 9.08 11.71
CA ALA A 122 3.17 9.73 11.30
C ALA A 122 2.31 10.20 12.49
N GLU A 123 2.40 9.57 13.66
CA GLU A 123 1.74 10.02 14.90
C GLU A 123 2.56 11.11 15.62
N GLU A 124 3.89 11.05 15.60
CA GLU A 124 4.76 12.14 16.09
C GLU A 124 4.71 13.39 15.17
N GLU A 125 4.61 13.23 13.84
CA GLU A 125 4.43 14.34 12.88
C GLU A 125 3.11 15.10 13.09
N VAL A 126 2.11 14.55 13.78
CA VAL A 126 0.84 15.25 14.06
C VAL A 126 0.94 16.16 15.29
N ASP A 127 1.84 15.87 16.24
CA ASP A 127 2.01 16.66 17.46
C ASP A 127 3.17 17.68 17.37
N SER A 128 4.01 17.60 16.33
CA SER A 128 5.10 18.55 16.06
C SER A 128 4.90 19.42 14.80
N LEU A 129 3.65 19.71 14.40
CA LEU A 129 3.32 20.63 13.31
C LEU A 129 3.57 22.12 13.63
N ASP A 130 4.69 22.43 14.27
CA ASP A 130 5.25 23.78 14.41
C ASP A 130 6.71 23.74 13.95
N GLU A 131 6.92 23.62 12.63
CA GLU A 131 7.94 24.34 11.84
C GLU A 131 7.98 23.75 10.42
N ALA A 132 7.55 24.54 9.43
CA ALA A 132 7.72 24.22 8.03
C ALA A 132 9.21 24.27 7.67
N ASP A 133 9.87 23.12 7.68
CA ASP A 133 11.22 22.98 7.14
C ASP A 133 11.15 23.13 5.61
N ASP A 134 12.04 23.96 5.02
CA ASP A 134 12.06 24.38 3.60
C ASP A 134 12.60 23.28 2.67
N ASP A 135 12.40 22.00 3.03
CA ASP A 135 12.90 20.86 2.27
C ASP A 135 11.85 20.37 1.23
N PRO A 136 12.23 20.22 -0.06
CA PRO A 136 11.34 19.78 -1.11
C PRO A 136 10.68 18.41 -0.89
N GLU A 137 11.35 17.49 -0.18
CA GLU A 137 10.82 16.15 0.10
C GLU A 137 9.67 16.22 1.11
N SER A 138 9.86 16.93 2.23
CA SER A 138 8.80 17.15 3.23
C SER A 138 7.57 17.86 2.65
N ARG A 139 7.78 18.85 1.76
CA ARG A 139 6.69 19.55 1.06
C ARG A 139 5.88 18.64 0.14
N LEU A 140 6.56 17.79 -0.62
CA LEU A 140 5.87 16.83 -1.48
C LEU A 140 5.05 15.86 -0.62
N PHE A 141 5.60 15.36 0.47
CA PHE A 141 4.93 14.34 1.28
C PHE A 141 3.72 14.87 2.05
N SER A 142 3.79 16.07 2.59
CA SER A 142 2.62 16.70 3.23
C SER A 142 1.48 16.90 2.23
N LEU A 143 1.80 17.34 1.00
CA LEU A 143 0.83 17.47 -0.08
C LEU A 143 0.19 16.13 -0.45
N LEU A 144 0.98 15.07 -0.57
CA LEU A 144 0.49 13.74 -0.90
C LEU A 144 -0.40 13.15 0.21
N SER A 145 -0.05 13.40 1.47
CA SER A 145 -0.89 13.04 2.61
C SER A 145 -2.25 13.75 2.57
N GLU A 146 -2.24 15.06 2.31
CA GLU A 146 -3.48 15.83 2.15
C GLU A 146 -4.31 15.36 0.96
N TYR A 147 -3.66 15.07 -0.17
CA TYR A 147 -4.29 14.49 -1.35
C TYR A 147 -5.02 13.19 -1.01
N GLU A 148 -4.37 12.24 -0.32
CA GLU A 148 -4.99 10.95 0.02
C GLU A 148 -6.15 11.11 1.01
N LYS A 149 -6.01 11.99 1.99
CA LYS A 149 -7.08 12.30 2.95
C LYS A 149 -8.33 12.81 2.23
N ARG A 150 -8.16 13.76 1.30
CA ARG A 150 -9.25 14.31 0.50
C ARG A 150 -9.80 13.27 -0.50
N MET A 151 -8.93 12.45 -1.10
CA MET A 151 -9.29 11.38 -2.04
C MET A 151 -10.30 10.40 -1.43
N LYS A 152 -10.16 10.05 -0.15
CA LYS A 152 -11.13 9.18 0.56
C LYS A 152 -12.57 9.73 0.48
N SER A 153 -12.75 11.03 0.70
CA SER A 153 -14.06 11.68 0.58
C SER A 153 -14.60 11.66 -0.87
N VAL A 154 -13.71 11.70 -1.85
CA VAL A 154 -14.08 11.64 -3.28
C VAL A 154 -14.53 10.24 -3.68
N GLU A 155 -13.85 9.21 -3.18
CA GLU A 155 -14.26 7.80 -3.35
C GLU A 155 -15.64 7.54 -2.73
N GLU A 156 -15.89 8.00 -1.50
CA GLU A 156 -17.20 7.88 -0.85
C GLU A 156 -18.32 8.58 -1.66
N THR A 157 -18.03 9.76 -2.20
CA THR A 157 -18.98 10.50 -3.07
C THR A 157 -19.26 9.74 -4.36
N PHE A 158 -18.23 9.13 -4.95
CA PHE A 158 -18.36 8.30 -6.15
C PHE A 158 -19.20 7.03 -5.88
N GLU A 159 -18.98 6.35 -4.76
CA GLU A 159 -19.74 5.17 -4.34
C GLU A 159 -21.23 5.46 -4.13
N GLN A 160 -21.55 6.66 -3.64
CA GLN A 160 -22.93 7.17 -3.56
C GLN A 160 -23.54 7.50 -4.94
N LYS A 161 -22.83 7.22 -6.04
CA LYS A 161 -23.23 7.48 -7.43
C LYS A 161 -23.43 8.96 -7.75
N LYS A 162 -22.86 9.85 -6.93
CA LYS A 162 -22.87 11.31 -7.16
C LYS A 162 -21.72 11.70 -8.09
N TYR A 163 -21.70 11.12 -9.29
CA TYR A 163 -20.55 11.20 -10.21
C TYR A 163 -20.16 12.63 -10.60
N GLY A 164 -21.12 13.54 -10.74
CA GLY A 164 -20.84 14.95 -11.06
C GLY A 164 -20.09 15.65 -9.93
N GLU A 165 -20.50 15.42 -8.68
CA GLU A 165 -19.86 15.99 -7.48
C GLU A 165 -18.47 15.39 -7.28
N ALA A 166 -18.34 14.07 -7.39
CA ALA A 166 -17.05 13.38 -7.32
C ALA A 166 -16.06 13.88 -8.38
N LEU A 167 -16.53 14.21 -9.59
CA LEU A 167 -15.70 14.80 -10.63
C LEU A 167 -15.23 16.21 -10.28
N SER A 168 -16.10 17.06 -9.72
CA SER A 168 -15.71 18.39 -9.26
C SER A 168 -14.66 18.33 -8.14
N GLN A 169 -14.85 17.44 -7.16
CA GLN A 169 -13.87 17.23 -6.10
C GLN A 169 -12.53 16.68 -6.62
N MET A 170 -12.55 15.81 -7.64
CA MET A 170 -11.33 15.35 -8.31
C MET A 170 -10.57 16.50 -8.99
N GLN A 171 -11.27 17.49 -9.55
CA GLN A 171 -10.61 18.66 -10.15
C GLN A 171 -9.91 19.50 -9.09
N GLU A 172 -10.56 19.74 -7.94
CA GLU A 172 -9.93 20.43 -6.80
C GLU A 172 -8.70 19.68 -6.28
N LEU A 173 -8.71 18.34 -6.32
CA LEU A 173 -7.54 17.51 -5.99
C LEU A 173 -6.41 17.63 -7.01
N GLN A 174 -6.72 17.75 -8.31
CA GLN A 174 -5.72 18.01 -9.34
C GLN A 174 -5.09 19.40 -9.17
N GLU A 175 -5.89 20.42 -8.86
CA GLU A 175 -5.41 21.77 -8.54
C GLU A 175 -4.49 21.78 -7.31
N LEU A 176 -4.77 20.94 -6.29
CA LEU A 176 -3.86 20.76 -5.16
C LEU A 176 -2.49 20.23 -5.60
N LEU A 177 -2.46 19.21 -6.46
CA LEU A 177 -1.22 18.63 -6.97
C LEU A 177 -0.41 19.65 -7.80
N GLU A 178 -1.07 20.58 -8.49
CA GLU A 178 -0.40 21.63 -9.26
C GLU A 178 0.32 22.68 -8.40
N GLN A 179 0.05 22.76 -7.09
CA GLN A 179 0.63 23.79 -6.21
C GLN A 179 2.13 23.61 -5.97
N ILE A 180 2.67 22.41 -6.21
CA ILE A 180 4.09 22.11 -6.01
C ILE A 180 4.63 21.45 -7.26
N HIS A 181 5.66 22.05 -7.82
CA HIS A 181 6.52 21.41 -8.80
C HIS A 181 7.74 20.87 -8.08
N PRO A 182 7.82 19.55 -7.81
CA PRO A 182 8.97 18.99 -7.12
C PRO A 182 10.24 19.25 -7.95
N ASP A 183 11.37 19.36 -7.26
CA ASP A 183 12.66 19.56 -7.91
C ASP A 183 12.95 18.42 -8.90
N GLU A 184 12.98 18.77 -10.19
CA GLU A 184 13.30 17.84 -11.30
C GLU A 184 14.68 17.20 -11.13
N SER A 185 15.55 17.78 -10.28
CA SER A 185 16.87 17.24 -9.96
C SER A 185 16.83 15.98 -9.09
N SER A 186 15.70 15.68 -8.43
CA SER A 186 15.51 14.46 -7.65
C SER A 186 14.66 13.43 -8.41
N PRO A 187 15.25 12.38 -8.98
CA PRO A 187 14.52 11.39 -9.77
C PRO A 187 13.41 10.71 -8.96
N VAL A 188 13.63 10.43 -7.68
CA VAL A 188 12.63 9.77 -6.83
C VAL A 188 11.42 10.67 -6.57
N LEU A 189 11.63 11.93 -6.18
CA LEU A 189 10.54 12.86 -5.87
C LEU A 189 9.74 13.20 -7.13
N TRP A 190 10.45 13.41 -8.25
CA TRP A 190 9.82 13.63 -9.54
C TRP A 190 8.95 12.44 -9.96
N THR A 191 9.49 11.22 -9.93
CA THR A 191 8.73 10.04 -10.36
C THR A 191 7.56 9.72 -9.42
N ILE A 192 7.70 9.94 -8.11
CA ILE A 192 6.60 9.83 -7.14
C ILE A 192 5.47 10.80 -7.51
N TYR A 193 5.81 12.07 -7.74
CA TYR A 193 4.84 13.08 -8.11
C TYR A 193 4.13 12.76 -9.42
N GLN A 194 4.89 12.38 -10.46
CA GLN A 194 4.31 12.00 -11.75
C GLN A 194 3.38 10.80 -11.62
N ALA A 195 3.70 9.81 -10.77
CA ALA A 195 2.81 8.69 -10.50
C ALA A 195 1.49 9.15 -9.86
N TYR A 196 1.52 10.10 -8.91
CA TYR A 196 0.31 10.66 -8.30
C TYR A 196 -0.55 11.48 -9.27
N VAL A 197 0.06 12.36 -10.06
CA VAL A 197 -0.63 13.14 -11.09
C VAL A 197 -1.31 12.19 -12.09
N THR A 198 -0.56 11.20 -12.59
CA THR A 198 -1.10 10.24 -13.57
C THR A 198 -2.19 9.36 -12.95
N ARG A 199 -2.05 8.96 -11.67
CA ARG A 199 -3.11 8.24 -10.94
C ARG A 199 -4.37 9.11 -10.85
N SER A 200 -4.25 10.38 -10.50
CA SER A 200 -5.37 11.32 -10.42
C SER A 200 -6.10 11.44 -11.77
N ASP A 201 -5.35 11.60 -12.87
CA ASP A 201 -5.89 11.62 -14.23
C ASP A 201 -6.68 10.35 -14.59
N ILE A 202 -6.16 9.18 -14.21
CA ILE A 202 -6.82 7.90 -14.43
C ILE A 202 -8.13 7.83 -13.66
N VAL A 203 -8.14 8.18 -12.38
CA VAL A 203 -9.36 8.12 -11.55
C VAL A 203 -10.40 9.12 -12.08
N TYR A 204 -9.99 10.34 -12.39
CA TYR A 204 -10.86 11.32 -13.02
C TYR A 204 -11.47 10.80 -14.34
N THR A 205 -10.66 10.16 -15.19
CA THR A 205 -11.12 9.57 -16.45
C THR A 205 -12.08 8.41 -16.23
N LEU A 206 -11.82 7.54 -15.25
CA LEU A 206 -12.73 6.46 -14.84
C LEU A 206 -14.08 7.00 -14.37
N TYR A 207 -14.07 8.07 -13.58
CA TYR A 207 -15.28 8.72 -13.09
C TYR A 207 -16.08 9.34 -14.25
N ARG A 208 -15.38 9.94 -15.23
CA ARG A 208 -16.02 10.43 -16.47
C ARG A 208 -16.65 9.30 -17.26
N VAL A 209 -15.98 8.14 -17.39
CA VAL A 209 -16.56 6.96 -18.06
C VAL A 209 -17.84 6.52 -17.33
N ALA A 210 -17.80 6.39 -16.00
CA ALA A 210 -18.97 6.00 -15.20
C ALA A 210 -20.14 6.98 -15.37
N LEU A 211 -19.88 8.30 -15.37
CA LEU A 211 -20.90 9.31 -15.62
C LEU A 211 -21.50 9.17 -17.03
N GLN A 212 -20.67 8.96 -18.05
CA GLN A 212 -21.17 8.79 -19.43
C GLN A 212 -22.01 7.51 -19.58
N GLU A 213 -21.64 6.42 -18.91
CA GLU A 213 -22.44 5.19 -18.87
C GLU A 213 -23.79 5.41 -18.18
N PHE A 214 -23.79 6.11 -17.04
CA PHE A 214 -25.00 6.49 -16.33
C PHE A 214 -25.94 7.36 -17.21
N GLN A 215 -25.36 8.24 -18.03
CA GLN A 215 -26.08 9.06 -19.01
C GLN A 215 -26.41 8.32 -20.32
N ASN A 216 -26.10 7.02 -20.41
CA ASN A 216 -26.27 6.20 -21.61
C ASN A 216 -25.54 6.74 -22.86
N ASN A 217 -24.42 7.44 -22.67
CA ASN A 217 -23.60 8.04 -23.72
C ASN A 217 -22.37 7.18 -24.05
N ARG A 218 -22.62 6.03 -24.71
CA ARG A 218 -21.57 5.04 -25.03
C ARG A 218 -20.46 5.57 -25.95
N VAL A 219 -20.78 6.54 -26.81
CA VAL A 219 -19.78 7.14 -27.73
C VAL A 219 -18.75 7.93 -26.95
N ARG A 220 -19.18 8.80 -26.02
CA ARG A 220 -18.25 9.55 -25.17
C ARG A 220 -17.49 8.65 -24.20
N ALA A 221 -18.14 7.61 -23.66
CA ALA A 221 -17.47 6.63 -22.83
C ALA A 221 -16.29 5.96 -23.58
N ARG A 222 -16.51 5.51 -24.83
CA ARG A 222 -15.45 4.95 -25.69
C ARG A 222 -14.28 5.90 -25.94
N VAL A 223 -14.54 7.20 -26.10
CA VAL A 223 -13.47 8.20 -26.27
C VAL A 223 -12.61 8.27 -25.00
N ASN A 224 -13.24 8.31 -23.83
CA ASN A 224 -12.53 8.35 -22.55
C ASN A 224 -11.75 7.06 -22.27
N ILE A 225 -12.20 5.90 -22.76
CA ILE A 225 -11.44 4.64 -22.64
C ILE A 225 -10.10 4.70 -23.38
N ARG A 226 -10.02 5.38 -24.53
CA ARG A 226 -8.73 5.54 -25.23
C ARG A 226 -7.75 6.39 -24.43
N ILE A 227 -8.25 7.47 -23.82
CA ILE A 227 -7.46 8.32 -22.91
C ILE A 227 -6.99 7.49 -21.70
N LEU A 228 -7.90 6.68 -21.15
CA LEU A 228 -7.60 5.78 -20.03
C LEU A 228 -6.48 4.78 -20.37
N GLN A 229 -6.47 4.21 -21.58
CA GLN A 229 -5.42 3.30 -22.05
C GLN A 229 -4.04 3.98 -22.13
N GLU A 230 -4.00 5.21 -22.61
CA GLU A 230 -2.76 6.00 -22.68
C GLU A 230 -2.21 6.29 -21.28
N LYS A 231 -3.08 6.81 -20.39
CA LYS A 231 -2.71 7.12 -19.00
C LYS A 231 -2.32 5.91 -18.19
N ALA A 232 -2.98 4.76 -18.38
CA ALA A 232 -2.58 3.51 -17.73
C ALA A 232 -1.15 3.10 -18.12
N ARG A 233 -0.79 3.24 -19.41
CA ARG A 233 0.57 2.94 -19.88
C ARG A 233 1.61 3.92 -19.33
N GLU A 234 1.27 5.21 -19.26
CA GLU A 234 2.14 6.22 -18.62
C GLU A 234 2.41 5.85 -17.15
N LEU A 235 1.36 5.53 -16.39
CA LEU A 235 1.49 5.16 -14.98
C LEU A 235 2.31 3.88 -14.79
N GLU A 236 2.10 2.85 -15.63
CA GLU A 236 2.94 1.64 -15.62
C GLU A 236 4.42 1.98 -15.80
N GLY A 237 4.74 2.92 -16.72
CA GLY A 237 6.10 3.41 -16.92
C GLY A 237 6.69 4.08 -15.68
N TYR A 238 5.93 4.93 -14.98
CA TYR A 238 6.40 5.56 -13.74
C TYR A 238 6.58 4.56 -12.61
N LEU A 239 5.70 3.56 -12.49
CA LEU A 239 5.83 2.52 -11.47
C LEU A 239 7.06 1.63 -11.70
N GLU A 240 7.38 1.33 -12.96
CA GLU A 240 8.60 0.59 -13.28
C GLU A 240 9.84 1.41 -12.95
N GLN A 241 9.87 2.69 -13.36
CA GLN A 241 10.95 3.59 -12.99
C GLN A 241 11.14 3.64 -11.48
N LEU A 242 10.05 3.80 -10.70
CA LEU A 242 10.13 3.80 -9.24
C LEU A 242 10.83 2.54 -8.73
N ARG A 243 10.43 1.34 -9.16
CA ARG A 243 11.03 0.07 -8.71
C ARG A 243 12.53 -0.03 -9.00
N GLU A 244 12.99 0.59 -10.08
CA GLU A 244 14.40 0.58 -10.49
C GLU A 244 15.27 1.58 -9.71
N ILE A 245 14.68 2.57 -9.02
CA ILE A 245 15.45 3.54 -8.23
C ILE A 245 16.12 2.84 -7.05
N SER A 246 17.44 2.95 -7.01
CA SER A 246 18.29 2.45 -5.93
C SER A 246 18.84 3.59 -5.09
N GLY A 247 19.38 3.27 -3.90
CA GLY A 247 19.97 4.28 -3.01
C GLY A 247 18.96 5.15 -2.25
N LEU A 248 17.70 4.70 -2.16
CA LEU A 248 16.64 5.40 -1.45
C LEU A 248 16.86 5.44 0.06
N THR A 249 16.51 6.57 0.68
CA THR A 249 16.41 6.70 2.14
C THR A 249 15.26 5.82 2.67
N ALA A 250 15.24 5.55 3.98
CA ALA A 250 14.13 4.80 4.60
C ALA A 250 12.77 5.46 4.32
N ARG A 251 12.68 6.78 4.51
CA ARG A 251 11.49 7.59 4.23
C ARG A 251 11.03 7.47 2.78
N GLN A 252 11.95 7.53 1.82
CA GLN A 252 11.63 7.41 0.39
C GLN A 252 11.16 6.01 0.00
N LYS A 253 11.71 4.94 0.60
CA LYS A 253 11.28 3.55 0.34
C LYS A 253 9.83 3.31 0.80
N VAL A 254 9.50 3.81 1.98
CA VAL A 254 8.14 3.74 2.54
C VAL A 254 7.14 4.36 1.56
N ILE A 255 7.45 5.55 1.06
CA ILE A 255 6.55 6.29 0.18
C ILE A 255 6.51 5.69 -1.22
N GLN A 256 7.64 5.25 -1.75
CA GLN A 256 7.72 4.48 -2.99
C GLN A 256 6.78 3.26 -2.93
N TYR A 257 6.81 2.50 -1.83
CA TYR A 257 5.93 1.34 -1.65
C TYR A 257 4.45 1.75 -1.61
N ALA A 258 4.11 2.77 -0.83
CA ALA A 258 2.75 3.28 -0.72
C ALA A 258 2.21 3.76 -2.09
N VAL A 259 3.01 4.51 -2.84
CA VAL A 259 2.70 4.96 -4.21
C VAL A 259 2.41 3.78 -5.12
N ILE A 260 3.34 2.80 -5.17
CA ILE A 260 3.22 1.63 -6.04
C ILE A 260 1.92 0.88 -5.74
N THR A 261 1.65 0.60 -4.47
CA THR A 261 0.48 -0.17 -4.04
C THR A 261 -0.83 0.52 -4.45
N ARG A 262 -0.95 1.83 -4.18
CA ARG A 262 -2.16 2.59 -4.49
C ARG A 262 -2.37 2.76 -5.99
N CYS A 263 -1.30 3.01 -6.74
CA CYS A 263 -1.34 3.13 -8.19
C CYS A 263 -1.68 1.78 -8.87
N GLN A 264 -1.19 0.65 -8.35
CA GLN A 264 -1.53 -0.68 -8.86
C GLN A 264 -3.02 -1.00 -8.70
N ARG A 265 -3.66 -0.58 -7.60
CA ARG A 265 -5.11 -0.74 -7.42
C ARG A 265 -5.89 0.03 -8.50
N VAL A 266 -5.48 1.26 -8.78
CA VAL A 266 -6.09 2.11 -9.82
C VAL A 266 -5.84 1.55 -11.23
N LEU A 267 -4.63 1.09 -11.53
CA LEU A 267 -4.31 0.41 -12.80
C LEU A 267 -5.17 -0.83 -13.01
N SER A 268 -5.33 -1.66 -11.97
CA SER A 268 -6.17 -2.85 -12.03
C SER A 268 -7.62 -2.49 -12.35
N TRP A 269 -8.12 -1.38 -11.81
CA TRP A 269 -9.45 -0.87 -12.16
C TRP A 269 -9.52 -0.35 -13.59
N ALA A 270 -8.54 0.44 -14.02
CA ALA A 270 -8.44 0.95 -15.38
C ALA A 270 -8.43 -0.19 -16.41
N ASN A 271 -7.57 -1.20 -16.22
CA ASN A 271 -7.44 -2.34 -17.13
C ASN A 271 -8.73 -3.15 -17.23
N ARG A 272 -9.38 -3.47 -16.11
CA ARG A 272 -10.71 -4.11 -16.12
C ARG A 272 -11.73 -3.28 -16.90
N LYS A 273 -11.68 -1.95 -16.80
CA LYS A 273 -12.61 -1.07 -17.50
C LYS A 273 -12.31 -1.00 -18.99
N ILE A 274 -11.04 -1.00 -19.38
CA ILE A 274 -10.58 -1.05 -20.77
C ILE A 274 -11.05 -2.34 -21.44
N ASP A 275 -10.87 -3.48 -20.76
CA ASP A 275 -11.25 -4.81 -21.28
C ASP A 275 -12.75 -4.93 -21.56
N GLN A 276 -13.60 -4.22 -20.81
CA GLN A 276 -15.05 -4.17 -21.08
C GLN A 276 -15.43 -3.50 -22.41
N TYR A 277 -14.50 -2.73 -23.00
CA TYR A 277 -14.74 -1.91 -24.19
C TYR A 277 -14.02 -2.40 -25.45
N ASN A 278 -13.12 -3.38 -25.31
CA ASN A 278 -12.46 -4.09 -26.40
C ASN A 278 -13.27 -5.33 -26.82
#